data_AF-A0A958LML0-F1
#
_entry.id   AF-A0A958LML0-F1
#
_cell.length_a   1.000
_cell.length_b   1.000
_cell.length_c   1.000
_cell.angle_alpha   90.00
_cell.angle_beta   90.00
_cell.angle_gamma   90.00
#
_symmetry.space_group_name_H-M   'P 1'
#
loop_
_entity.id
_entity.type
_entity.pdbx_description
1 polymer ?
#
loop_
_entity_poly.entity_id
_entity_poly.type
_entity_poly.pdbx_seq_one_letter_code
_entity_poly.pdbx_strand_id
1 'polypeptide(L)'
;MKEKGRGEQQALILELERMVREGHSLLAYKKLRSLNPSEFEPGQVAVLANLCRRLGHGDTSFRWLKPLVWQQIELGVTPEPKVLLEFVYHLATYGSLDEAHELLDWVDFDQYPQAHLAKITILFKEWRYLDSVPHLQQYIRKMKNDQYQVAIGTINLAACYVFLKMDKAEETVSGLIRMCQENDYRVLLGNAYELLSQVSIAQGEYAQALDLLSKAEEILRGNQSSSLLFVEKWQSIVGLLREPNSAEAKTRFLAVRQKAAERKNWETIRSCDFYYSYATQDLETSKKVYFGTPFIPYRKMVEQQLGADLFSDEKYLWIPQWDIPKVHKNLKTLSVTDLSYEGRSVPIKQGQLLHNFLKGICLDFYKPASIGFFHHNLYPGEYFDVKSTTEKVVRLKKRLNKALEAEDIPLVVRSSDNQLILKATAPIAIEVPREYCFRNRQTELANKVVDLFPNKNFTTSDVQGEFKVSERTAQRLIQFGVEKGLFEQRGSGKKTRYQVKKAS
;
A
#
# COMPACT_ATOMS: atom_id res chain seq x y z
N MET A 1 -11.85 44.77 4.94
CA MET A 1 -11.26 44.26 3.68
C MET A 1 -11.02 42.74 3.69
N LYS A 2 -10.55 42.11 4.78
CA LYS A 2 -10.33 40.63 4.81
C LYS A 2 -11.59 39.76 4.64
N GLU A 3 -12.75 40.21 5.10
CA GLU A 3 -13.99 39.41 4.99
C GLU A 3 -14.53 39.31 3.56
N LYS A 4 -14.36 40.34 2.73
CA LYS A 4 -14.81 40.32 1.33
C LYS A 4 -14.09 39.23 0.52
N GLY A 5 -12.82 38.97 0.84
CA GLY A 5 -12.04 37.90 0.20
C GLY A 5 -12.50 36.48 0.57
N ARG A 6 -13.01 36.26 1.79
CA ARG A 6 -13.41 34.92 2.25
C ARG A 6 -14.61 34.36 1.47
N GLY A 7 -15.59 35.22 1.16
CA GLY A 7 -16.75 34.82 0.35
C GLY A 7 -16.36 34.43 -1.07
N GLU A 8 -15.49 35.21 -1.70
CA GLU A 8 -14.97 34.93 -3.05
C GLU A 8 -14.15 33.63 -3.10
N GLN A 9 -13.32 33.38 -2.09
CA GLN A 9 -12.55 32.13 -1.95
C GLN A 9 -13.46 30.90 -1.78
N GLN A 10 -14.50 31.01 -0.96
CA GLN A 10 -15.45 29.90 -0.76
C GLN A 10 -16.24 29.60 -2.05
N ALA A 11 -16.69 30.65 -2.75
CA ALA A 11 -17.37 30.50 -4.04
C ALA A 11 -16.47 29.80 -5.07
N LEU A 12 -15.19 30.17 -5.13
CA LEU A 12 -14.20 29.54 -5.99
C LEU A 12 -14.00 28.05 -5.66
N ILE A 13 -13.90 27.68 -4.37
CA ILE A 13 -13.76 26.28 -3.95
C ILE A 13 -14.97 25.46 -4.39
N LEU A 14 -16.18 25.98 -4.18
CA LEU A 14 -17.42 25.31 -4.59
C LEU A 14 -17.51 25.15 -6.11
N GLU A 15 -17.08 26.16 -6.87
CA GLU A 15 -16.99 26.08 -8.33
C GLU A 15 -16.02 24.99 -8.79
N LEU A 16 -14.82 24.93 -8.19
CA LEU A 16 -13.84 23.89 -8.50
C LEU A 16 -14.38 22.50 -8.16
N GLU A 17 -15.00 22.34 -6.99
CA GLU A 17 -15.58 21.06 -6.59
C GLU A 17 -16.70 20.62 -7.54
N ARG A 18 -17.55 21.56 -7.98
CA ARG A 18 -18.57 21.33 -9.00
C ARG A 18 -17.93 20.89 -10.32
N MET A 19 -16.90 21.57 -10.81
CA MET A 19 -16.17 21.17 -12.02
C MET A 19 -15.61 19.75 -11.91
N VAL A 20 -15.04 19.36 -10.76
CA VAL A 20 -14.54 17.99 -10.55
C VAL A 20 -15.69 16.98 -10.56
N ARG A 21 -16.83 17.29 -9.92
CA ARG A 21 -18.02 16.42 -9.89
C ARG A 21 -18.65 16.25 -11.27
N GLU A 22 -18.63 17.29 -12.11
CA GLU A 22 -19.17 17.30 -13.47
C GLU A 22 -18.19 16.71 -14.51
N GLY A 23 -16.99 16.26 -14.10
CA GLY A 23 -16.00 15.65 -15.00
C GLY A 23 -15.13 16.66 -15.76
N HIS A 24 -15.18 17.95 -15.43
CA HIS A 24 -14.34 19.01 -16.01
C HIS A 24 -12.94 19.08 -15.37
N SER A 25 -12.29 17.92 -15.18
CA SER A 25 -11.05 17.76 -14.42
C SER A 25 -9.89 18.62 -14.91
N LEU A 26 -9.70 18.73 -16.24
CA LEU A 26 -8.59 19.51 -16.82
C LEU A 26 -8.77 21.02 -16.58
N LEU A 27 -10.01 21.52 -16.70
CA LEU A 27 -10.33 22.93 -16.45
C LEU A 27 -10.16 23.27 -14.96
N ALA A 28 -10.69 22.41 -14.08
CA ALA A 28 -10.53 22.54 -12.63
C ALA A 28 -9.04 22.59 -12.25
N TYR A 29 -8.22 21.69 -12.81
CA TYR A 29 -6.79 21.69 -12.53
C TYR A 29 -6.08 22.95 -13.04
N LYS A 30 -6.39 23.43 -14.25
CA LYS A 30 -5.81 24.67 -14.77
C LYS A 30 -6.07 25.85 -13.83
N LYS A 31 -7.29 25.93 -13.29
CA LYS A 31 -7.69 26.96 -12.32
C LYS A 31 -7.02 26.76 -10.96
N LEU A 32 -6.94 25.53 -10.45
CA LEU A 32 -6.22 25.20 -9.21
C LEU A 32 -4.73 25.58 -9.28
N ARG A 33 -4.07 25.32 -10.41
CA ARG A 33 -2.64 25.58 -10.60
C ARG A 33 -2.30 27.09 -10.56
N SER A 34 -3.25 27.96 -10.88
CA SER A 34 -3.05 29.41 -10.79
C SER A 34 -3.25 29.98 -9.39
N LEU A 35 -3.71 29.18 -8.42
CA LEU A 35 -3.94 29.67 -7.06
C LEU A 35 -2.64 29.73 -6.25
N ASN A 36 -2.56 30.73 -5.37
CA ASN A 36 -1.52 30.82 -4.37
C ASN A 36 -2.08 30.32 -3.01
N PRO A 37 -1.58 29.20 -2.46
CA PRO A 37 -2.11 28.62 -1.22
C PRO A 37 -1.98 29.56 -0.01
N SER A 38 -1.02 30.51 -0.01
CA SER A 38 -0.86 31.45 1.10
C SER A 38 -1.97 32.48 1.23
N GLU A 39 -2.85 32.58 0.22
CA GLU A 39 -4.00 33.48 0.24
C GLU A 39 -5.20 32.87 0.96
N PHE A 40 -5.19 31.56 1.22
CA PHE A 40 -6.31 30.80 1.79
C PHE A 40 -6.02 30.43 3.26
N GLU A 41 -7.08 30.29 4.05
CA GLU A 41 -6.97 29.75 5.41
C GLU A 41 -6.55 28.26 5.37
N PRO A 42 -5.87 27.71 6.38
CA PRO A 42 -5.33 26.35 6.31
C PRO A 42 -6.40 25.27 6.03
N GLY A 43 -7.58 25.37 6.65
CA GLY A 43 -8.72 24.50 6.33
C GLY A 43 -9.22 24.59 4.88
N GLN A 44 -9.12 25.74 4.22
CA GLN A 44 -9.42 25.89 2.79
C GLN A 44 -8.30 25.30 1.91
N VAL A 45 -7.04 25.47 2.32
CA VAL A 45 -5.89 24.82 1.66
C VAL A 45 -6.07 23.31 1.66
N ALA A 46 -6.55 22.71 2.77
CA ALA A 46 -6.85 21.29 2.83
C ALA A 46 -7.90 20.84 1.80
N VAL A 47 -8.95 21.65 1.56
CA VAL A 47 -9.96 21.34 0.53
C VAL A 47 -9.38 21.46 -0.88
N LEU A 48 -8.60 22.50 -1.16
CA LEU A 48 -7.95 22.67 -2.46
C LEU A 48 -6.92 21.54 -2.73
N ALA A 49 -6.18 21.14 -1.70
CA ALA A 49 -5.27 20.01 -1.69
C ALA A 49 -5.99 18.69 -2.02
N ASN A 50 -7.14 18.43 -1.39
CA ASN A 50 -8.00 17.30 -1.70
C ASN A 50 -8.42 17.26 -3.18
N LEU A 51 -8.81 18.40 -3.75
CA LEU A 51 -9.17 18.52 -5.16
C LEU A 51 -7.96 18.22 -6.07
N CYS A 52 -6.78 18.78 -5.76
CA CYS A 52 -5.53 18.47 -6.46
C CYS A 52 -5.23 16.96 -6.44
N ARG A 53 -5.40 16.28 -5.29
CA ARG A 53 -5.21 14.83 -5.20
C ARG A 53 -6.19 14.05 -6.06
N ARG A 54 -7.48 14.38 -5.99
CA ARG A 54 -8.55 13.73 -6.78
C ARG A 54 -8.33 13.89 -8.29
N LEU A 55 -7.68 14.98 -8.69
CA LEU A 55 -7.30 15.26 -10.08
C LEU A 55 -5.97 14.61 -10.49
N GLY A 56 -5.34 13.80 -9.63
CA GLY A 56 -4.06 13.14 -9.94
C GLY A 56 -2.82 14.02 -9.76
N HIS A 57 -2.96 15.21 -9.18
CA HIS A 57 -1.86 16.17 -8.96
C HIS A 57 -1.38 16.17 -7.51
N GLY A 58 -1.00 14.98 -7.03
CA GLY A 58 -0.58 14.76 -5.65
C GLY A 58 0.62 15.62 -5.21
N ASP A 59 1.59 15.86 -6.10
CA ASP A 59 2.80 16.63 -5.80
C ASP A 59 2.49 18.10 -5.46
N THR A 60 1.52 18.72 -6.15
CA THR A 60 1.09 20.09 -5.88
C THR A 60 0.45 20.17 -4.51
N SER A 61 -0.47 19.25 -4.23
CA SER A 61 -1.16 19.17 -2.95
C SER A 61 -0.18 18.98 -1.78
N PHE A 62 0.74 18.01 -1.90
CA PHE A 62 1.75 17.75 -0.88
C PHE A 62 2.60 18.98 -0.60
N ARG A 63 3.01 19.73 -1.64
CA ARG A 63 3.78 20.97 -1.48
C ARG A 63 3.03 22.05 -0.71
N TRP A 64 1.71 22.14 -0.88
CA TRP A 64 0.88 23.12 -0.17
C TRP A 64 0.68 22.76 1.30
N LEU A 65 0.48 21.48 1.60
CA LEU A 65 0.22 21.01 2.95
C LEU A 65 1.48 20.90 3.80
N LYS A 66 2.61 20.53 3.20
CA LYS A 66 3.86 20.24 3.91
C LYS A 66 4.30 21.36 4.88
N PRO A 67 4.36 22.65 4.47
CA PRO A 67 4.76 23.72 5.37
C PRO A 67 3.77 23.90 6.53
N LEU A 68 2.47 23.74 6.26
CA LEU A 68 1.42 23.89 7.29
C LEU A 68 1.53 22.82 8.37
N VAL A 69 1.90 21.59 8.00
CA VAL A 69 2.07 20.49 8.96
C VAL A 69 3.40 20.62 9.72
N TRP A 70 4.53 20.65 9.02
CA TRP A 70 5.84 20.53 9.69
C TRP A 70 6.26 21.78 10.43
N GLN A 71 5.92 22.98 9.96
CA GLN A 71 6.23 24.20 10.69
C GLN A 71 5.51 24.21 12.05
N GLN A 72 4.27 23.70 12.10
CA GLN A 72 3.52 23.59 13.36
C GLN A 72 4.15 22.55 14.28
N ILE A 73 4.50 21.37 13.76
CA ILE A 73 5.18 20.31 14.53
C ILE A 73 6.52 20.78 15.09
N GLU A 74 7.35 21.46 14.30
CA GLU A 74 8.64 22.03 14.73
C GLU A 74 8.47 23.08 15.83
N LEU A 75 7.36 23.81 15.83
CA LEU A 75 7.00 24.77 16.87
C LEU A 75 6.31 24.12 18.09
N GLY A 76 6.15 22.79 18.11
CA GLY A 76 5.45 22.07 19.17
C GLY A 76 3.93 22.32 19.19
N VAL A 77 3.35 22.73 18.07
CA VAL A 77 1.92 23.01 17.89
C VAL A 77 1.27 21.89 17.08
N THR A 78 0.14 21.37 17.56
CA THR A 78 -0.64 20.38 16.82
C THR A 78 -1.23 20.99 15.56
N PRO A 79 -1.03 20.39 14.37
CA PRO A 79 -1.56 20.95 13.14
C PRO A 79 -3.09 20.96 13.07
N GLU A 80 -3.68 21.84 12.23
CA GLU A 80 -5.12 21.83 12.01
C GLU A 80 -5.56 20.42 11.50
N PRO A 81 -6.52 19.74 12.17
CA PRO A 81 -6.83 18.34 11.85
C PRO A 81 -7.22 18.09 10.38
N LYS A 82 -7.92 19.02 9.72
CA LYS A 82 -8.25 18.89 8.29
C LYS A 82 -7.02 18.90 7.39
N VAL A 83 -6.04 19.75 7.70
CA VAL A 83 -4.75 19.82 6.99
C VAL A 83 -3.97 18.54 7.22
N LEU A 84 -3.91 18.08 8.48
CA LEU A 84 -3.20 16.87 8.86
C LEU A 84 -3.78 15.62 8.17
N LEU A 85 -5.11 15.47 8.18
CA LEU A 85 -5.78 14.34 7.52
C LEU A 85 -5.54 14.31 6.02
N GLU A 86 -5.59 15.45 5.32
CA GLU A 86 -5.27 15.49 3.89
C GLU A 86 -3.79 15.14 3.65
N PHE A 87 -2.88 15.60 4.51
CA PHE A 87 -1.47 15.25 4.44
C PHE A 87 -1.23 13.74 4.64
N VAL A 88 -1.93 13.11 5.57
CA VAL A 88 -1.94 11.64 5.79
C VAL A 88 -2.35 10.89 4.53
N TYR A 89 -3.41 11.32 3.82
CA TYR A 89 -3.79 10.70 2.54
C TYR A 89 -2.68 10.77 1.49
N HIS A 90 -1.91 11.86 1.47
CA HIS A 90 -0.76 11.98 0.57
C HIS A 90 0.38 11.05 0.95
N LEU A 91 0.77 11.00 2.23
CA LEU A 91 1.79 10.06 2.71
C LEU A 91 1.42 8.61 2.34
N ALA A 92 0.16 8.23 2.56
CA ALA A 92 -0.37 6.93 2.16
C ALA A 92 -0.28 6.69 0.63
N THR A 93 -0.49 7.75 -0.17
CA THR A 93 -0.37 7.68 -1.63
C THR A 93 1.08 7.49 -2.08
N TYR A 94 2.04 8.17 -1.44
CA TYR A 94 3.48 8.00 -1.68
C TYR A 94 4.05 6.72 -1.06
N GLY A 95 3.28 6.00 -0.24
CA GLY A 95 3.69 4.77 0.42
C GLY A 95 4.51 4.98 1.70
N SER A 96 4.49 6.18 2.29
CA SER A 96 5.01 6.43 3.64
C SER A 96 3.91 6.08 4.67
N LEU A 97 3.63 4.78 4.83
CA LEU A 97 2.44 4.32 5.57
C LEU A 97 2.59 4.48 7.10
N ASP A 98 3.76 4.17 7.65
CA ASP A 98 4.02 4.28 9.08
C ASP A 98 3.97 5.74 9.57
N GLU A 99 4.59 6.67 8.85
CA GLU A 99 4.49 8.11 9.16
C GLU A 99 3.05 8.59 9.07
N ALA A 100 2.28 8.09 8.09
CA ALA A 100 0.85 8.37 7.98
C ALA A 100 0.07 7.81 9.18
N HIS A 101 0.49 6.68 9.76
CA HIS A 101 -0.08 6.15 11.00
C HIS A 101 0.29 7.00 12.22
N GLU A 102 1.57 7.36 12.37
CA GLU A 102 2.04 8.18 13.49
C GLU A 102 1.33 9.54 13.56
N LEU A 103 1.12 10.18 12.40
CA LEU A 103 0.40 11.45 12.33
C LEU A 103 -1.11 11.32 12.66
N LEU A 104 -1.71 10.13 12.49
CA LEU A 104 -3.10 9.93 12.90
C LEU A 104 -3.28 9.89 14.41
N ASP A 105 -2.23 9.59 15.18
CA ASP A 105 -2.30 9.59 16.64
C ASP A 105 -2.53 11.00 17.23
N TRP A 106 -2.39 12.03 16.39
CA TRP A 106 -2.56 13.44 16.75
C TRP A 106 -3.98 13.97 16.43
N VAL A 107 -4.83 13.13 15.85
CA VAL A 107 -6.20 13.50 15.47
C VAL A 107 -7.18 12.83 16.43
N ASP A 108 -8.10 13.61 16.98
CA ASP A 108 -9.24 13.08 17.71
C ASP A 108 -10.27 12.47 16.72
N PHE A 109 -10.37 11.14 16.70
CA PHE A 109 -11.29 10.40 15.83
C PHE A 109 -12.75 10.65 16.18
N ASP A 110 -13.04 11.06 17.42
CA ASP A 110 -14.39 11.37 17.84
C ASP A 110 -14.85 12.72 17.29
N GLN A 111 -13.96 13.71 17.32
CA GLN A 111 -14.21 15.05 16.77
C GLN A 111 -14.11 15.08 15.24
N TYR A 112 -13.24 14.27 14.64
CA TYR A 112 -13.00 14.23 13.19
C TYR A 112 -13.20 12.82 12.62
N PRO A 113 -14.45 12.40 12.33
CA PRO A 113 -14.75 11.06 11.83
C PRO A 113 -13.97 10.68 10.57
N GLN A 114 -13.56 11.64 9.74
CA GLN A 114 -12.75 11.43 8.54
C GLN A 114 -11.38 10.79 8.84
N ALA A 115 -10.89 10.87 10.07
CA ALA A 115 -9.70 10.15 10.53
C ALA A 115 -9.85 8.63 10.39
N HIS A 116 -11.05 8.10 10.59
CA HIS A 116 -11.33 6.68 10.33
C HIS A 116 -11.09 6.34 8.86
N LEU A 117 -11.62 7.12 7.91
CA LEU A 117 -11.39 6.87 6.47
C LEU A 117 -9.91 6.96 6.07
N ALA A 118 -9.16 7.88 6.69
CA ALA A 118 -7.72 7.98 6.46
C ALA A 118 -7.00 6.72 6.96
N LYS A 119 -7.34 6.24 8.16
CA LYS A 119 -6.82 4.98 8.71
C LYS A 119 -7.16 3.78 7.83
N ILE A 120 -8.41 3.67 7.39
CA ILE A 120 -8.89 2.61 6.47
C ILE A 120 -8.09 2.62 5.16
N THR A 121 -7.82 3.80 4.60
CA THR A 121 -7.04 3.93 3.37
C THR A 121 -5.62 3.38 3.52
N ILE A 122 -4.98 3.60 4.67
CA ILE A 122 -3.66 3.03 4.96
C ILE A 122 -3.79 1.51 5.11
N LEU A 123 -4.73 1.03 5.94
CA LEU A 123 -4.92 -0.40 6.19
C LEU A 123 -5.25 -1.19 4.91
N PHE A 124 -6.02 -0.63 3.98
CA PHE A 124 -6.30 -1.24 2.68
C PHE A 124 -5.03 -1.39 1.83
N LYS A 125 -4.10 -0.42 1.88
CA LYS A 125 -2.81 -0.53 1.18
C LYS A 125 -1.90 -1.60 1.78
N GLU A 126 -2.16 -2.02 3.02
CA GLU A 126 -1.47 -3.10 3.73
C GLU A 126 -2.22 -4.43 3.68
N TRP A 127 -3.35 -4.51 2.96
CA TRP A 127 -4.25 -5.67 2.93
C TRP A 127 -4.84 -6.05 4.31
N ARG A 128 -4.93 -5.10 5.24
CA ARG A 128 -5.45 -5.29 6.61
C ARG A 128 -6.95 -5.00 6.67
N TYR A 129 -7.74 -5.73 5.87
CA TYR A 129 -9.20 -5.57 5.81
C TYR A 129 -9.87 -5.83 7.15
N LEU A 130 -9.42 -6.85 7.90
CA LEU A 130 -9.98 -7.17 9.21
C LEU A 130 -9.87 -5.99 10.18
N ASP A 131 -8.70 -5.36 10.25
CA ASP A 131 -8.44 -4.21 11.11
C ASP A 131 -9.21 -2.96 10.68
N SER A 132 -9.64 -2.90 9.41
CA SER A 132 -10.42 -1.78 8.88
C SER A 132 -11.88 -1.81 9.31
N VAL A 133 -12.45 -3.00 9.57
CA VAL A 133 -13.87 -3.18 9.94
C VAL A 133 -14.30 -2.31 11.13
N PRO A 134 -13.62 -2.31 12.29
CA PRO A 134 -14.04 -1.48 13.42
C PRO A 134 -14.01 0.02 13.08
N HIS A 135 -13.02 0.49 12.32
CA HIS A 135 -12.97 1.89 11.92
C HIS A 135 -14.11 2.26 10.95
N LEU A 136 -14.47 1.37 10.03
CA LEU A 136 -15.60 1.57 9.10
C LEU A 136 -16.93 1.65 9.85
N GLN A 137 -17.15 0.76 10.81
CA GLN A 137 -18.37 0.76 11.64
C GLN A 137 -18.50 2.04 12.46
N GLN A 138 -17.39 2.51 13.06
CA GLN A 138 -17.38 3.77 13.80
C GLN A 138 -17.63 4.98 12.89
N TYR A 139 -16.99 5.01 11.72
CA TYR A 139 -17.23 6.04 10.71
C TYR A 139 -18.70 6.11 10.28
N ILE A 140 -19.29 4.98 9.88
CA ILE A 140 -20.71 4.91 9.48
C ILE A 140 -21.63 5.43 10.59
N ARG A 141 -21.38 5.01 11.84
CA ARG A 141 -22.17 5.46 13.00
C ARG A 141 -22.07 6.96 13.21
N LYS A 142 -20.86 7.53 13.11
CA LYS A 142 -20.63 8.97 13.29
C LYS A 142 -21.21 9.80 12.15
N MET A 143 -21.25 9.25 10.94
CA MET A 143 -21.78 9.92 9.75
C MET A 143 -23.28 9.70 9.53
N LYS A 144 -24.02 9.13 10.49
CA LYS A 144 -25.44 8.76 10.37
C LYS A 144 -26.40 9.83 9.81
N ASN A 145 -26.03 11.11 9.91
CA ASN A 145 -26.82 12.25 9.43
C ASN A 145 -26.47 12.67 7.99
N ASP A 146 -25.45 12.08 7.37
CA ASP A 146 -25.03 12.31 5.99
C ASP A 146 -25.11 10.97 5.23
N GLN A 147 -26.22 10.74 4.54
CA GLN A 147 -26.51 9.48 3.84
C GLN A 147 -25.45 9.13 2.79
N TYR A 148 -24.85 10.13 2.15
CA TYR A 148 -23.80 9.89 1.16
C TYR A 148 -22.52 9.39 1.82
N GLN A 149 -22.12 9.99 2.94
CA GLN A 149 -20.98 9.53 3.72
C GLN A 149 -21.22 8.14 4.34
N VAL A 150 -22.45 7.86 4.79
CA VAL A 150 -22.87 6.50 5.20
C VAL A 150 -22.71 5.50 4.06
N ALA A 151 -23.14 5.84 2.85
CA ALA A 151 -22.97 4.98 1.67
C ALA A 151 -21.49 4.72 1.34
N ILE A 152 -20.62 5.75 1.46
CA ILE A 152 -19.16 5.60 1.30
C ILE A 152 -18.57 4.67 2.37
N GLY A 153 -18.99 4.80 3.62
CA GLY A 153 -18.54 3.89 4.69
C GLY A 153 -19.01 2.47 4.42
N THR A 154 -20.28 2.31 4.08
CA THR A 154 -20.93 1.00 3.84
C THR A 154 -20.32 0.27 2.66
N ILE A 155 -20.00 0.95 1.55
CA ILE A 155 -19.39 0.29 0.39
C ILE A 155 -17.99 -0.24 0.69
N ASN A 156 -17.19 0.50 1.47
CA ASN A 156 -15.87 0.05 1.89
C ASN A 156 -15.98 -1.09 2.92
N LEU A 157 -17.01 -1.09 3.76
CA LEU A 157 -17.31 -2.19 4.68
C LEU A 157 -17.72 -3.46 3.94
N ALA A 158 -18.60 -3.33 2.94
CA ALA A 158 -18.94 -4.41 2.04
C ALA A 158 -17.71 -5.00 1.35
N ALA A 159 -16.81 -4.15 0.84
CA ALA A 159 -15.55 -4.60 0.24
C ALA A 159 -14.69 -5.40 1.23
N CYS A 160 -14.62 -5.00 2.52
CA CYS A 160 -13.95 -5.81 3.54
C CYS A 160 -14.63 -7.17 3.72
N TYR A 161 -15.96 -7.19 3.79
CA TYR A 161 -16.71 -8.44 4.01
C TYR A 161 -16.62 -9.41 2.84
N VAL A 162 -16.53 -8.95 1.59
CA VAL A 162 -16.28 -9.85 0.45
C VAL A 162 -15.02 -10.69 0.66
N PHE A 163 -13.97 -10.14 1.29
CA PHE A 163 -12.75 -10.88 1.61
C PHE A 163 -12.81 -11.70 2.90
N LEU A 164 -13.65 -11.30 3.87
CA LEU A 164 -13.60 -11.84 5.24
C LEU A 164 -14.79 -12.76 5.58
N LYS A 165 -16.00 -12.38 5.18
CA LYS A 165 -17.29 -12.95 5.63
C LYS A 165 -18.37 -12.75 4.55
N MET A 166 -18.53 -13.75 3.68
CA MET A 166 -19.37 -13.65 2.48
C MET A 166 -20.86 -13.42 2.80
N ASP A 167 -21.37 -14.06 3.85
CA ASP A 167 -22.73 -13.89 4.37
C ASP A 167 -23.04 -12.42 4.72
N LYS A 168 -22.12 -11.78 5.45
CA LYS A 168 -22.26 -10.35 5.80
C LYS A 168 -22.11 -9.44 4.59
N ALA A 169 -21.31 -9.84 3.61
CA ALA A 169 -21.11 -9.06 2.40
C ALA A 169 -22.42 -8.91 1.63
N GLU A 170 -23.13 -10.03 1.40
CA GLU A 170 -24.40 -10.04 0.66
C GLU A 170 -25.45 -9.14 1.31
N GLU A 171 -25.66 -9.27 2.62
CA GLU A 171 -26.60 -8.45 3.39
C GLU A 171 -26.24 -6.96 3.29
N THR A 172 -24.96 -6.63 3.53
CA THR A 172 -24.47 -5.25 3.54
C THR A 172 -24.61 -4.61 2.15
N VAL A 173 -24.23 -5.33 1.08
CA VAL A 173 -24.31 -4.82 -0.30
C VAL A 173 -25.75 -4.66 -0.75
N SER A 174 -26.64 -5.59 -0.41
CA SER A 174 -28.06 -5.50 -0.75
C SER A 174 -28.75 -4.30 -0.08
N GLY A 175 -28.39 -4.01 1.18
CA GLY A 175 -28.81 -2.79 1.87
C GLY A 175 -28.29 -1.53 1.17
N LEU A 176 -27.02 -1.52 0.79
CA LEU A 176 -26.39 -0.41 0.08
C LEU A 176 -27.02 -0.14 -1.29
N ILE A 177 -27.33 -1.18 -2.07
CA ILE A 177 -27.98 -1.03 -3.39
C ILE A 177 -29.30 -0.26 -3.26
N ARG A 178 -30.16 -0.65 -2.29
CA ARG A 178 -31.43 0.06 -2.03
C ARG A 178 -31.19 1.53 -1.67
N MET A 179 -30.28 1.78 -0.73
CA MET A 179 -29.91 3.15 -0.34
C MET A 179 -29.40 3.98 -1.53
N CYS A 180 -28.55 3.42 -2.39
CA CYS A 180 -28.03 4.12 -3.56
C CYS A 180 -29.10 4.37 -4.63
N GLN A 181 -30.07 3.47 -4.80
CA GLN A 181 -31.21 3.68 -5.69
C GLN A 181 -32.13 4.79 -5.20
N GLU A 182 -32.48 4.78 -3.90
CA GLU A 182 -33.35 5.80 -3.27
C GLU A 182 -32.77 7.22 -3.34
N ASN A 183 -31.44 7.35 -3.33
CA ASN A 183 -30.73 8.64 -3.31
C ASN A 183 -30.02 8.99 -4.64
N ASP A 184 -30.23 8.20 -5.70
CA ASP A 184 -29.58 8.36 -7.02
C ASP A 184 -28.03 8.44 -6.97
N TYR A 185 -27.41 7.64 -6.10
CA TYR A 185 -25.95 7.55 -5.99
C TYR A 185 -25.35 6.62 -7.06
N ARG A 186 -25.51 6.97 -8.33
CA ARG A 186 -25.20 6.09 -9.48
C ARG A 186 -23.82 5.43 -9.44
N VAL A 187 -22.75 6.17 -9.17
CA VAL A 187 -21.39 5.59 -9.12
C VAL A 187 -21.25 4.55 -8.00
N LEU A 188 -21.82 4.82 -6.82
CA LEU A 188 -21.81 3.87 -5.71
C LEU A 188 -22.69 2.66 -6.00
N LEU A 189 -23.83 2.86 -6.68
CA LEU A 189 -24.71 1.78 -7.12
C LEU A 189 -23.99 0.81 -8.07
N GLY A 190 -23.27 1.32 -9.07
CA GLY A 190 -22.49 0.49 -9.99
C GLY A 190 -21.39 -0.31 -9.27
N ASN A 191 -20.65 0.33 -8.36
CA ASN A 191 -19.67 -0.35 -7.52
C ASN A 191 -20.32 -1.38 -6.57
N ALA A 192 -21.53 -1.13 -6.08
CA ALA A 192 -22.25 -2.07 -5.21
C ALA A 192 -22.70 -3.33 -6.00
N TYR A 193 -23.18 -3.18 -7.23
CA TYR A 193 -23.45 -4.33 -8.10
C TYR A 193 -22.19 -5.12 -8.43
N GLU A 194 -21.06 -4.44 -8.65
CA GLU A 194 -19.76 -5.11 -8.79
C GLU A 194 -19.41 -5.94 -7.55
N LEU A 195 -19.56 -5.40 -6.34
CA LEU A 195 -19.28 -6.14 -5.11
C LEU A 195 -20.24 -7.32 -4.92
N LEU A 196 -21.53 -7.15 -5.23
CA LEU A 196 -22.50 -8.26 -5.14
C LEU A 196 -22.16 -9.37 -6.14
N SER A 197 -21.62 -9.03 -7.32
CA SER A 197 -21.18 -10.05 -8.26
C SER A 197 -20.05 -10.90 -7.70
N GLN A 198 -19.15 -10.33 -6.89
CA GLN A 198 -18.06 -11.10 -6.24
C GLN A 198 -18.61 -12.13 -5.25
N VAL A 199 -19.72 -11.80 -4.58
CA VAL A 199 -20.46 -12.74 -3.71
C VAL A 199 -21.00 -13.92 -4.55
N SER A 200 -21.72 -13.63 -5.62
CA SER A 200 -22.25 -14.68 -6.52
C SER A 200 -21.13 -15.52 -7.16
N ILE A 201 -19.97 -14.93 -7.49
CA ILE A 201 -18.80 -15.67 -8.01
C ILE A 201 -18.29 -16.66 -6.97
N ALA A 202 -18.16 -16.23 -5.71
CA ALA A 202 -17.70 -17.10 -4.64
C ALA A 202 -18.68 -18.25 -4.33
N GLN A 203 -19.97 -18.04 -4.59
CA GLN A 203 -21.02 -19.06 -4.48
C GLN A 203 -21.13 -19.97 -5.73
N GLY A 204 -20.39 -19.69 -6.81
CA GLY A 204 -20.46 -20.42 -8.08
C GLY A 204 -21.65 -20.03 -8.97
N GLU A 205 -22.38 -18.97 -8.62
CA GLU A 205 -23.56 -18.46 -9.33
C GLU A 205 -23.15 -17.54 -10.50
N TYR A 206 -22.41 -18.10 -11.45
CA TYR A 206 -21.76 -17.32 -12.51
C TYR A 206 -22.71 -16.57 -13.44
N ALA A 207 -23.92 -17.10 -13.69
CA ALA A 207 -24.91 -16.42 -14.52
C ALA A 207 -25.39 -15.12 -13.84
N GLN A 208 -25.76 -15.22 -12.56
CA GLN A 208 -26.17 -14.07 -11.75
C GLN A 208 -25.04 -13.05 -11.62
N ALA A 209 -23.80 -13.49 -11.43
CA ALA A 209 -22.65 -12.61 -11.40
C ALA A 209 -22.52 -11.78 -12.70
N LEU A 210 -22.70 -12.40 -13.87
CA LEU A 210 -22.63 -11.70 -15.16
C LEU A 210 -23.78 -10.70 -15.35
N ASP A 211 -24.99 -11.02 -14.89
CA ASP A 211 -26.12 -10.09 -14.92
C ASP A 211 -25.86 -8.85 -14.04
N LEU A 212 -25.32 -9.07 -12.83
CA LEU A 212 -24.92 -8.01 -11.91
C LEU A 212 -23.79 -7.14 -12.50
N LEU A 213 -22.78 -7.76 -13.11
CA LEU A 213 -21.67 -7.06 -13.77
C LEU A 213 -22.15 -6.24 -14.97
N SER A 214 -23.12 -6.74 -15.73
CA SER A 214 -23.72 -6.01 -16.85
C SER A 214 -24.44 -4.75 -16.38
N LYS A 215 -25.19 -4.84 -15.26
CA LYS A 215 -25.81 -3.65 -14.62
C LYS A 215 -24.76 -2.66 -14.12
N ALA A 216 -23.69 -3.16 -13.50
CA ALA A 216 -22.58 -2.33 -13.04
C ALA A 216 -21.92 -1.58 -14.22
N GLU A 217 -21.67 -2.29 -15.32
CA GLU A 217 -21.09 -1.72 -16.54
C GLU A 217 -21.96 -0.61 -17.13
N GLU A 218 -23.27 -0.86 -17.27
CA GLU A 218 -24.23 0.11 -17.81
C GLU A 218 -24.21 1.42 -16.99
N ILE A 219 -24.23 1.30 -15.67
CA ILE A 219 -24.24 2.45 -14.75
C ILE A 219 -22.91 3.21 -14.77
N LEU A 220 -21.80 2.49 -14.88
CA LEU A 220 -20.45 3.07 -14.82
C LEU A 220 -19.92 3.53 -16.19
N ARG A 221 -20.62 3.20 -17.27
CA ARG A 221 -20.26 3.60 -18.64
C ARG A 221 -20.15 5.12 -18.75
N GLY A 222 -19.06 5.59 -19.37
CA GLY A 222 -18.78 7.02 -19.52
C GLY A 222 -18.03 7.65 -18.34
N ASN A 223 -17.94 6.95 -17.20
CA ASN A 223 -17.05 7.38 -16.12
C ASN A 223 -15.61 6.94 -16.44
N GLN A 224 -14.66 7.87 -16.45
CA GLN A 224 -13.24 7.57 -16.68
C GLN A 224 -12.56 6.89 -15.47
N SER A 225 -13.34 6.42 -14.48
CA SER A 225 -12.81 5.80 -13.27
C SER A 225 -12.19 4.42 -13.52
N SER A 226 -11.42 3.95 -12.54
CA SER A 226 -10.93 2.58 -12.48
C SER A 226 -12.05 1.53 -12.31
N SER A 227 -13.29 1.93 -12.01
CA SER A 227 -14.39 1.02 -11.73
C SER A 227 -14.71 0.10 -12.91
N LEU A 228 -14.69 0.61 -14.14
CA LEU A 228 -14.94 -0.24 -15.33
C LEU A 228 -13.87 -1.33 -15.50
N LEU A 229 -12.62 -1.06 -15.12
CA LEU A 229 -11.58 -2.09 -15.13
C LEU A 229 -11.91 -3.23 -14.16
N PHE A 230 -12.54 -2.93 -13.01
CA PHE A 230 -12.94 -3.96 -12.06
C PHE A 230 -14.11 -4.80 -12.58
N VAL A 231 -15.09 -4.18 -13.25
CA VAL A 231 -16.18 -4.90 -13.92
C VAL A 231 -15.63 -5.85 -15.00
N GLU A 232 -14.80 -5.34 -15.90
CA GLU A 232 -14.16 -6.15 -16.95
C GLU A 232 -13.30 -7.29 -16.37
N LYS A 233 -12.57 -7.01 -15.29
CA LYS A 233 -11.79 -8.01 -14.54
C LYS A 233 -12.68 -9.15 -14.09
N TRP A 234 -13.78 -8.86 -13.39
CA TRP A 234 -14.66 -9.91 -12.89
C TRP A 234 -15.42 -10.65 -14.00
N GLN A 235 -15.85 -9.96 -15.06
CA GLN A 235 -16.44 -10.62 -16.24
C GLN A 235 -15.45 -11.64 -16.84
N SER A 236 -14.17 -11.25 -16.97
CA SER A 236 -13.13 -12.15 -17.49
C SER A 236 -12.80 -13.30 -16.54
N ILE A 237 -12.81 -13.06 -15.22
CA ILE A 237 -12.63 -14.10 -14.20
C ILE A 237 -13.77 -15.12 -14.28
N VAL A 238 -15.03 -14.68 -14.40
CA VAL A 238 -16.17 -15.60 -14.55
C VAL A 238 -16.00 -16.47 -15.78
N GLY A 239 -15.64 -15.88 -16.93
CA GLY A 239 -15.36 -16.63 -18.15
C GLY A 239 -14.26 -17.69 -17.95
N LEU A 240 -13.18 -17.32 -17.25
CA LEU A 240 -12.07 -18.23 -16.96
C LEU A 240 -12.45 -19.35 -15.98
N LEU A 241 -13.22 -19.06 -14.93
CA LEU A 241 -13.66 -20.05 -13.94
C LEU A 241 -14.64 -21.07 -14.55
N ARG A 242 -15.52 -20.62 -15.46
CA ARG A 242 -16.44 -21.51 -16.17
C ARG A 242 -15.75 -22.44 -17.16
N GLU A 243 -14.74 -21.91 -17.86
CA GLU A 243 -14.06 -22.61 -18.95
C GLU A 243 -12.53 -22.47 -18.83
N PRO A 244 -11.90 -23.10 -17.82
CA PRO A 244 -10.47 -22.90 -17.53
C PRO A 244 -9.54 -23.36 -18.65
N ASN A 245 -10.02 -24.21 -19.57
CA ASN A 245 -9.28 -24.69 -20.72
C ASN A 245 -9.59 -23.93 -22.02
N SER A 246 -10.55 -23.01 -22.02
CA SER A 246 -10.93 -22.24 -23.22
C SER A 246 -9.85 -21.21 -23.58
N ALA A 247 -9.30 -21.33 -24.78
CA ALA A 247 -8.32 -20.38 -25.31
C ALA A 247 -8.91 -18.96 -25.43
N GLU A 248 -10.20 -18.86 -25.74
CA GLU A 248 -10.91 -17.59 -25.83
C GLU A 248 -11.07 -16.93 -24.46
N ALA A 249 -11.47 -17.70 -23.43
CA ALA A 249 -11.56 -17.22 -22.06
C ALA A 249 -10.20 -16.71 -21.55
N LYS A 250 -9.13 -17.49 -21.77
CA LYS A 250 -7.75 -17.08 -21.44
C LYS A 250 -7.33 -15.82 -22.17
N THR A 251 -7.64 -15.69 -23.46
CA THR A 251 -7.30 -14.50 -24.26
C THR A 251 -7.97 -13.23 -23.73
N ARG A 252 -9.29 -13.29 -23.46
CA ARG A 252 -10.02 -12.17 -22.85
C ARG A 252 -9.45 -11.78 -21.49
N PHE A 253 -9.15 -12.79 -20.68
CA PHE A 253 -8.55 -12.59 -19.36
C PHE A 253 -7.19 -11.89 -19.43
N LEU A 254 -6.29 -12.36 -20.30
CA LEU A 254 -4.98 -11.75 -20.50
C LEU A 254 -5.08 -10.33 -21.04
N ALA A 255 -6.08 -10.02 -21.86
CA ALA A 255 -6.33 -8.65 -22.34
C ALA A 255 -6.69 -7.69 -21.18
N VAL A 256 -7.54 -8.12 -20.23
CA VAL A 256 -7.87 -7.30 -19.06
C VAL A 256 -6.66 -7.12 -18.14
N ARG A 257 -5.87 -8.18 -17.94
CA ARG A 257 -4.61 -8.10 -17.19
C ARG A 257 -3.63 -7.10 -17.82
N GLN A 258 -3.48 -7.13 -19.15
CA GLN A 258 -2.65 -6.19 -19.89
C GLN A 258 -3.15 -4.74 -19.74
N LYS A 259 -4.46 -4.53 -19.85
CA LYS A 259 -5.09 -3.22 -19.61
C LYS A 259 -4.83 -2.71 -18.19
N ALA A 260 -4.83 -3.60 -17.20
CA ALA A 260 -4.46 -3.25 -15.83
C ALA A 260 -3.00 -2.83 -15.70
N ALA A 261 -2.07 -3.50 -16.40
CA ALA A 261 -0.66 -3.14 -16.45
C ALA A 261 -0.43 -1.76 -17.07
N GLU A 262 -1.09 -1.46 -18.19
CA GLU A 262 -1.06 -0.15 -18.86
C GLU A 262 -1.56 0.97 -17.95
N ARG A 263 -2.59 0.68 -17.15
CA ARG A 263 -3.15 1.59 -16.14
C ARG A 263 -2.40 1.58 -14.81
N LYS A 264 -1.31 0.81 -14.69
CA LYS A 264 -0.51 0.65 -13.46
C LYS A 264 -1.36 0.21 -12.25
N ASN A 265 -2.43 -0.56 -12.49
CA ASN A 265 -3.26 -1.13 -11.43
C ASN A 265 -2.70 -2.48 -11.00
N TRP A 266 -1.64 -2.42 -10.19
CA TRP A 266 -0.87 -3.59 -9.75
C TRP A 266 -1.70 -4.57 -8.90
N GLU A 267 -2.69 -4.06 -8.16
CA GLU A 267 -3.61 -4.89 -7.37
C GLU A 267 -4.52 -5.74 -8.27
N THR A 268 -5.00 -5.17 -9.37
CA THR A 268 -5.76 -5.93 -10.39
C THR A 268 -4.88 -6.99 -11.05
N ILE A 269 -3.62 -6.70 -11.37
CA ILE A 269 -2.71 -7.71 -11.95
C ILE A 269 -2.49 -8.87 -10.96
N ARG A 270 -2.27 -8.56 -9.68
CA ARG A 270 -2.13 -9.57 -8.63
C ARG A 270 -3.38 -10.43 -8.49
N SER A 271 -4.56 -9.78 -8.48
CA SER A 271 -5.86 -10.48 -8.45
C SER A 271 -6.05 -11.36 -9.69
N CYS A 272 -5.66 -10.89 -10.88
CA CYS A 272 -5.68 -11.70 -12.08
C CYS A 272 -4.76 -12.93 -11.92
N ASP A 273 -3.49 -12.76 -11.57
CA ASP A 273 -2.57 -13.90 -11.43
C ASP A 273 -3.10 -14.92 -10.40
N PHE A 274 -3.71 -14.46 -9.29
CA PHE A 274 -4.38 -15.33 -8.33
C PHE A 274 -5.49 -16.18 -8.98
N TYR A 275 -6.50 -15.54 -9.61
CA TYR A 275 -7.62 -16.26 -10.21
C TYR A 275 -7.21 -17.11 -11.42
N TYR A 276 -6.18 -16.70 -12.16
CA TYR A 276 -5.60 -17.52 -13.21
C TYR A 276 -5.04 -18.81 -12.65
N SER A 277 -4.20 -18.71 -11.61
CA SER A 277 -3.61 -19.88 -10.97
C SER A 277 -4.68 -20.77 -10.32
N TYR A 278 -5.71 -20.19 -9.70
CA TYR A 278 -6.83 -20.90 -9.11
C TYR A 278 -7.63 -21.68 -10.16
N ALA A 279 -8.01 -21.04 -11.27
CA ALA A 279 -8.82 -21.66 -12.32
C ALA A 279 -8.05 -22.74 -13.10
N THR A 280 -6.75 -22.50 -13.36
CA THR A 280 -5.93 -23.36 -14.23
C THR A 280 -5.04 -24.35 -13.48
N GLN A 281 -4.98 -24.26 -12.14
CA GLN A 281 -4.07 -25.04 -11.30
C GLN A 281 -2.58 -24.86 -11.69
N ASP A 282 -2.24 -23.67 -12.19
CA ASP A 282 -0.86 -23.30 -12.54
C ASP A 282 -0.03 -23.01 -11.29
N LEU A 283 0.69 -24.04 -10.82
CA LEU A 283 1.50 -23.99 -9.60
C LEU A 283 2.55 -22.87 -9.61
N GLU A 284 3.18 -22.60 -10.76
CA GLU A 284 4.21 -21.56 -10.83
C GLU A 284 3.59 -20.17 -10.64
N THR A 285 2.42 -19.92 -11.25
CA THR A 285 1.68 -18.68 -11.00
C THR A 285 1.19 -18.60 -9.56
N SER A 286 0.74 -19.71 -8.95
CA SER A 286 0.36 -19.74 -7.53
C SER A 286 1.53 -19.33 -6.63
N LYS A 287 2.73 -19.88 -6.86
CA LYS A 287 3.95 -19.52 -6.12
C LYS A 287 4.30 -18.05 -6.35
N LYS A 288 4.25 -17.56 -7.59
CA LYS A 288 4.48 -16.13 -7.90
C LYS A 288 3.56 -15.21 -7.09
N VAL A 289 2.27 -15.54 -7.00
CA VAL A 289 1.28 -14.75 -6.25
C VAL A 289 1.63 -14.74 -4.76
N TYR A 290 1.97 -15.90 -4.19
CA TYR A 290 2.29 -16.05 -2.78
C TYR A 290 3.60 -15.36 -2.38
N PHE A 291 4.71 -15.64 -3.09
CA PHE A 291 6.01 -15.06 -2.79
C PHE A 291 6.12 -13.59 -3.24
N GLY A 292 5.34 -13.19 -4.25
CA GLY A 292 5.40 -11.87 -4.86
C GLY A 292 4.62 -10.77 -4.16
N THR A 293 4.06 -11.05 -3.00
CA THR A 293 3.34 -10.07 -2.17
C THR A 293 4.00 -9.94 -0.81
N PRO A 294 4.24 -8.72 -0.28
CA PRO A 294 4.70 -8.54 1.09
C PRO A 294 3.61 -8.77 2.14
N PHE A 295 2.35 -8.84 1.72
CA PHE A 295 1.23 -8.71 2.65
C PHE A 295 0.86 -10.06 3.26
N ILE A 296 1.17 -10.24 4.54
CA ILE A 296 0.86 -11.48 5.29
C ILE A 296 -0.64 -11.83 5.23
N PRO A 297 -1.60 -10.90 5.44
CA PRO A 297 -3.02 -11.22 5.33
C PRO A 297 -3.40 -11.79 3.95
N TYR A 298 -2.80 -11.24 2.88
CA TYR A 298 -3.03 -11.74 1.53
C TYR A 298 -2.47 -13.15 1.34
N ARG A 299 -1.24 -13.42 1.80
CA ARG A 299 -0.63 -14.75 1.73
C ARG A 299 -1.47 -15.81 2.44
N LYS A 300 -2.01 -15.48 3.62
CA LYS A 300 -2.93 -16.38 4.35
C LYS A 300 -4.20 -16.70 3.55
N MET A 301 -4.76 -15.71 2.86
CA MET A 301 -5.90 -15.92 1.98
C MET A 301 -5.53 -16.84 0.80
N VAL A 302 -4.36 -16.64 0.18
CA VAL A 302 -3.86 -17.51 -0.88
C VAL A 302 -3.66 -18.95 -0.39
N GLU A 303 -3.05 -19.14 0.79
CA GLU A 303 -2.88 -20.45 1.44
C GLU A 303 -4.22 -21.13 1.72
N GLN A 304 -5.22 -20.38 2.20
CA GLN A 304 -6.55 -20.91 2.48
C GLN A 304 -7.27 -21.39 1.21
N GLN A 305 -7.08 -20.68 0.09
CA GLN A 305 -7.79 -20.96 -1.16
C GLN A 305 -7.09 -22.00 -2.04
N LEU A 306 -5.76 -22.07 -2.00
CA LEU A 306 -4.96 -22.97 -2.85
C LEU A 306 -4.33 -24.15 -2.08
N GLY A 307 -4.29 -24.08 -0.75
CA GLY A 307 -3.66 -25.09 0.12
C GLY A 307 -2.25 -24.67 0.56
N ALA A 308 -2.00 -24.71 1.87
CA ALA A 308 -0.74 -24.25 2.46
C ALA A 308 0.49 -25.09 2.05
N ASP A 309 0.29 -26.39 1.78
CA ASP A 309 1.37 -27.32 1.43
C ASP A 309 2.06 -26.95 0.10
N LEU A 310 1.35 -26.27 -0.81
CA LEU A 310 1.90 -25.76 -2.07
C LEU A 310 3.03 -24.74 -1.87
N PHE A 311 3.09 -24.12 -0.69
CA PHE A 311 4.02 -23.04 -0.34
C PHE A 311 5.00 -23.47 0.75
N SER A 312 5.25 -24.78 0.87
CA SER A 312 6.22 -25.35 1.82
C SER A 312 7.67 -25.00 1.49
N ASP A 313 7.96 -24.60 0.24
CA ASP A 313 9.29 -24.15 -0.18
C ASP A 313 9.81 -22.99 0.68
N GLU A 314 11.06 -23.08 1.11
CA GLU A 314 11.71 -21.98 1.85
C GLU A 314 12.04 -20.79 0.94
N LYS A 315 12.11 -21.00 -0.38
CA LYS A 315 12.57 -20.02 -1.36
C LYS A 315 11.86 -20.17 -2.69
N TYR A 316 11.82 -19.07 -3.45
CA TYR A 316 11.25 -18.99 -4.78
C TYR A 316 12.22 -18.30 -5.74
N LEU A 317 12.33 -18.83 -6.97
CA LEU A 317 13.16 -18.25 -8.02
C LEU A 317 12.33 -17.29 -8.87
N TRP A 318 12.37 -16.01 -8.52
CA TRP A 318 11.67 -14.96 -9.24
C TRP A 318 12.43 -14.53 -10.50
N ILE A 319 11.77 -14.48 -11.65
CA ILE A 319 12.35 -14.00 -12.91
C ILE A 319 11.73 -12.63 -13.25
N PRO A 320 12.46 -11.51 -13.06
CA PRO A 320 11.91 -10.18 -13.35
C PRO A 320 11.53 -10.02 -14.83
N GLN A 321 10.35 -9.45 -15.09
CA GLN A 321 9.77 -9.13 -16.41
C GLN A 321 9.20 -10.29 -17.23
N TRP A 322 9.27 -11.53 -16.78
CA TRP A 322 8.68 -12.64 -17.52
C TRP A 322 7.34 -13.01 -16.90
N ASP A 323 6.27 -12.68 -17.63
CA ASP A 323 4.90 -12.86 -17.17
C ASP A 323 4.52 -14.33 -17.00
N ILE A 324 5.24 -15.25 -17.65
CA ILE A 324 5.06 -16.70 -17.53
C ILE A 324 6.44 -17.34 -17.43
N PRO A 325 6.78 -18.02 -16.31
CA PRO A 325 8.02 -18.77 -16.21
C PRO A 325 7.96 -19.94 -17.19
N LYS A 326 8.66 -19.84 -18.32
CA LYS A 326 9.09 -21.05 -19.03
C LYS A 326 10.17 -21.69 -18.18
N VAL A 327 10.22 -23.02 -18.14
CA VAL A 327 11.30 -23.74 -17.45
C VAL A 327 12.62 -23.43 -18.16
N HIS A 328 13.39 -22.51 -17.61
CA HIS A 328 14.71 -22.18 -18.12
C HIS A 328 15.73 -23.00 -17.35
N LYS A 329 16.29 -24.00 -18.02
CA LYS A 329 17.48 -24.69 -17.52
C LYS A 329 18.65 -23.70 -17.54
N ASN A 330 19.42 -23.64 -16.46
CA ASN A 330 20.65 -22.86 -16.32
C ASN A 330 20.49 -21.33 -16.23
N LEU A 331 19.45 -20.84 -15.54
CA LEU A 331 19.42 -19.40 -15.19
C LEU A 331 20.49 -19.08 -14.16
N LYS A 332 21.22 -17.98 -14.41
CA LYS A 332 22.06 -17.41 -13.36
C LYS A 332 21.18 -16.93 -12.22
N THR A 333 21.62 -17.12 -10.98
CA THR A 333 20.82 -16.87 -9.79
C THR A 333 21.51 -15.87 -8.87
N LEU A 334 20.78 -14.82 -8.49
CA LEU A 334 21.15 -13.87 -7.45
C LEU A 334 20.30 -14.14 -6.20
N SER A 335 20.93 -14.48 -5.07
CA SER A 335 20.22 -14.54 -3.79
C SER A 335 20.21 -13.16 -3.14
N VAL A 336 19.00 -12.64 -2.91
CA VAL A 336 18.80 -11.34 -2.24
C VAL A 336 18.97 -11.43 -0.73
N THR A 337 19.14 -12.62 -0.16
CA THR A 337 19.31 -12.82 1.29
C THR A 337 20.75 -12.69 1.71
N ASP A 338 21.66 -13.41 1.03
CA ASP A 338 23.09 -13.47 1.35
C ASP A 338 23.95 -12.66 0.36
N LEU A 339 23.35 -12.08 -0.68
CA LEU A 339 24.04 -11.36 -1.75
C LEU A 339 25.07 -12.23 -2.49
N SER A 340 24.73 -13.48 -2.76
CA SER A 340 25.50 -14.35 -3.65
C SER A 340 24.96 -14.34 -5.08
N TYR A 341 25.86 -14.30 -6.08
CA TYR A 341 25.54 -14.43 -7.50
C TYR A 341 26.39 -15.55 -8.09
N GLU A 342 25.75 -16.62 -8.57
CA GLU A 342 26.45 -17.84 -9.02
C GLU A 342 27.41 -18.39 -7.95
N GLY A 343 27.00 -18.36 -6.68
CA GLY A 343 27.82 -18.80 -5.54
C GLY A 343 28.96 -17.84 -5.14
N ARG A 344 29.14 -16.71 -5.82
CA ARG A 344 30.14 -15.69 -5.48
C ARG A 344 29.51 -14.55 -4.67
N SER A 345 30.17 -14.10 -3.61
CA SER A 345 29.71 -12.95 -2.83
C SER A 345 29.79 -11.67 -3.68
N VAL A 346 28.68 -10.96 -3.78
CA VAL A 346 28.63 -9.61 -4.36
C VAL A 346 29.22 -8.63 -3.34
N PRO A 347 30.04 -7.62 -3.74
CA PRO A 347 30.68 -6.66 -2.83
C PRO A 347 29.71 -5.59 -2.30
N ILE A 348 28.49 -6.00 -1.95
CA ILE A 348 27.52 -5.21 -1.22
C ILE A 348 27.47 -5.75 0.20
N LYS A 349 27.66 -4.89 1.20
CA LYS A 349 27.63 -5.34 2.59
C LYS A 349 26.19 -5.68 3.01
N GLN A 350 25.97 -6.92 3.43
CA GLN A 350 24.70 -7.38 3.96
C GLN A 350 24.20 -6.49 5.12
N GLY A 351 22.91 -6.23 5.13
CA GLY A 351 22.21 -5.37 6.10
C GLY A 351 22.48 -3.86 5.98
N GLN A 352 23.32 -3.41 5.03
CA GLN A 352 23.53 -1.99 4.77
C GLN A 352 22.50 -1.40 3.79
N LEU A 353 22.54 -0.07 3.61
CA LEU A 353 21.60 0.68 2.78
C LEU A 353 21.43 0.12 1.35
N LEU A 354 22.52 -0.29 0.67
CA LEU A 354 22.41 -0.83 -0.70
C LEU A 354 21.74 -2.20 -0.73
N HIS A 355 22.07 -3.08 0.23
CA HIS A 355 21.41 -4.38 0.37
C HIS A 355 19.92 -4.21 0.67
N ASN A 356 19.58 -3.36 1.65
CA ASN A 356 18.20 -3.12 2.03
C ASN A 356 17.43 -2.45 0.89
N PHE A 357 18.06 -1.55 0.13
CA PHE A 357 17.48 -0.95 -1.06
C PHE A 357 17.16 -2.02 -2.12
N LEU A 358 18.10 -2.93 -2.42
CA LEU A 358 17.83 -4.07 -3.31
C LEU A 358 16.68 -4.94 -2.78
N LYS A 359 16.68 -5.25 -1.47
CA LYS A 359 15.61 -6.04 -0.85
C LYS A 359 14.24 -5.40 -1.02
N GLY A 360 14.15 -4.10 -0.78
CA GLY A 360 12.90 -3.34 -0.92
C GLY A 360 12.36 -3.31 -2.35
N ILE A 361 13.22 -3.32 -3.37
CA ILE A 361 12.75 -3.38 -4.77
C ILE A 361 12.21 -4.79 -5.12
N CYS A 362 12.76 -5.83 -4.50
CA CYS A 362 12.35 -7.22 -4.76
C CYS A 362 11.16 -7.68 -3.90
N LEU A 363 10.63 -6.82 -3.04
CA LEU A 363 9.65 -7.20 -2.03
C LEU A 363 8.25 -7.48 -2.59
N ASP A 364 7.86 -6.74 -3.63
CA ASP A 364 6.56 -6.88 -4.29
C ASP A 364 6.81 -7.07 -5.79
N PHE A 365 6.47 -8.25 -6.31
CA PHE A 365 6.71 -8.60 -7.73
C PHE A 365 5.78 -7.85 -8.67
N TYR A 366 4.68 -7.29 -8.14
CA TYR A 366 3.64 -6.64 -8.92
C TYR A 366 3.80 -5.13 -8.89
N LYS A 367 3.97 -4.56 -7.71
CA LYS A 367 3.94 -3.12 -7.50
C LYS A 367 5.37 -2.55 -7.43
N PRO A 368 5.73 -1.64 -8.35
CA PRO A 368 6.96 -0.86 -8.23
C PRO A 368 7.06 -0.17 -6.87
N ALA A 369 8.23 -0.26 -6.23
CA ALA A 369 8.46 0.31 -4.92
C ALA A 369 8.49 1.84 -5.01
N SER A 370 7.67 2.51 -4.18
CA SER A 370 7.58 3.97 -4.19
C SER A 370 8.73 4.63 -3.42
N ILE A 371 9.00 5.90 -3.73
CA ILE A 371 10.01 6.67 -2.99
C ILE A 371 9.66 6.81 -1.51
N GLY A 372 8.37 6.97 -1.15
CA GLY A 372 7.93 7.01 0.24
C GLY A 372 8.15 5.68 0.97
N PHE A 373 7.94 4.54 0.29
CA PHE A 373 8.29 3.23 0.85
C PHE A 373 9.77 3.17 1.21
N PHE A 374 10.68 3.58 0.33
CA PHE A 374 12.12 3.57 0.63
C PHE A 374 12.51 4.58 1.70
N HIS A 375 11.86 5.74 1.75
CA HIS A 375 12.15 6.73 2.77
C HIS A 375 12.01 6.13 4.16
N HIS A 376 10.81 5.63 4.44
CA HIS A 376 10.43 5.08 5.71
C HIS A 376 11.36 3.91 6.10
N ASN A 377 11.58 3.01 5.15
CA ASN A 377 12.30 1.76 5.38
C ASN A 377 13.83 1.94 5.47
N LEU A 378 14.42 2.94 4.80
CA LEU A 378 15.88 3.14 4.77
C LEU A 378 16.37 4.27 5.66
N TYR A 379 15.50 5.23 6.01
CA TYR A 379 15.85 6.42 6.78
C TYR A 379 14.90 6.56 7.98
N PRO A 380 14.88 5.56 8.90
CA PRO A 380 14.00 5.61 10.06
C PRO A 380 14.28 6.85 10.91
N GLY A 381 13.21 7.55 11.32
CA GLY A 381 13.28 8.77 12.12
C GLY A 381 13.55 10.05 11.34
N GLU A 382 13.65 9.99 10.01
CA GLU A 382 13.56 11.18 9.16
C GLU A 382 12.10 11.40 8.71
N TYR A 383 11.70 12.65 8.50
CA TYR A 383 10.41 13.00 7.93
C TYR A 383 10.42 12.97 6.42
N PHE A 384 9.31 12.55 5.82
CA PHE A 384 9.24 12.44 4.37
C PHE A 384 9.22 13.80 3.70
N ASP A 385 10.23 14.04 2.88
CA ASP A 385 10.30 15.17 1.95
C ASP A 385 10.50 14.67 0.53
N VAL A 386 9.54 14.95 -0.35
CA VAL A 386 9.54 14.45 -1.74
C VAL A 386 10.85 14.78 -2.45
N LYS A 387 11.39 16.00 -2.30
CA LYS A 387 12.58 16.44 -3.03
C LYS A 387 13.85 15.74 -2.53
N SER A 388 14.21 15.94 -1.27
CA SER A 388 15.45 15.40 -0.69
C SER A 388 15.44 13.88 -0.63
N THR A 389 14.28 13.26 -0.39
CA THR A 389 14.14 11.80 -0.45
C THR A 389 14.38 11.29 -1.87
N THR A 390 13.79 11.93 -2.89
CA THR A 390 14.03 11.56 -4.29
C THR A 390 15.52 11.62 -4.62
N GLU A 391 16.23 12.66 -4.20
CA GLU A 391 17.67 12.78 -4.40
C GLU A 391 18.47 11.68 -3.68
N LYS A 392 18.13 11.34 -2.42
CA LYS A 392 18.73 10.22 -1.68
C LYS A 392 18.51 8.88 -2.41
N VAL A 393 17.28 8.61 -2.83
CA VAL A 393 16.91 7.37 -3.54
C VAL A 393 17.56 7.28 -4.92
N VAL A 394 17.64 8.38 -5.68
CA VAL A 394 18.35 8.42 -6.96
C VAL A 394 19.84 8.11 -6.80
N ARG A 395 20.47 8.60 -5.72
CA ARG A 395 21.87 8.25 -5.41
C ARG A 395 22.04 6.77 -5.09
N LEU A 396 21.14 6.17 -4.30
CA LEU A 396 21.15 4.74 -4.02
C LEU A 396 20.97 3.91 -5.30
N LYS A 397 20.03 4.29 -6.17
CA LYS A 397 19.83 3.69 -7.49
C LYS A 397 21.12 3.67 -8.32
N LYS A 398 21.78 4.83 -8.47
CA LYS A 398 23.03 4.95 -9.24
C LYS A 398 24.12 4.04 -8.67
N ARG A 399 24.27 4.01 -7.34
CA ARG A 399 25.26 3.17 -6.64
C ARG A 399 24.96 1.68 -6.80
N LEU A 400 23.70 1.26 -6.66
CA LEU A 400 23.30 -0.13 -6.85
C LEU A 400 23.52 -0.58 -8.29
N ASN A 401 23.09 0.21 -9.28
CA ASN A 401 23.33 -0.13 -10.69
C ASN A 401 24.83 -0.28 -11.00
N LYS A 402 25.68 0.62 -10.50
CA LYS A 402 27.14 0.51 -10.65
C LYS A 402 27.69 -0.76 -9.99
N ALA A 403 27.17 -1.16 -8.83
CA ALA A 403 27.61 -2.37 -8.13
C ALA A 403 27.17 -3.64 -8.87
N LEU A 404 25.95 -3.66 -9.42
CA LEU A 404 25.45 -4.79 -10.23
C LEU A 404 26.23 -4.93 -11.54
N GLU A 405 26.51 -3.81 -12.20
CA GLU A 405 27.31 -3.75 -13.43
C GLU A 405 28.75 -4.24 -13.22
N ALA A 406 29.39 -3.85 -12.10
CA ALA A 406 30.75 -4.26 -11.78
C ALA A 406 30.92 -5.78 -11.57
N GLU A 407 29.82 -6.48 -11.26
CA GLU A 407 29.79 -7.93 -11.02
C GLU A 407 29.15 -8.73 -12.16
N ASP A 408 28.89 -8.08 -13.31
CA ASP A 408 28.20 -8.67 -14.46
C ASP A 408 26.84 -9.31 -14.09
N ILE A 409 26.13 -8.69 -13.14
CA ILE A 409 24.77 -9.10 -12.76
C ILE A 409 23.80 -8.41 -13.73
N PRO A 410 23.03 -9.17 -14.53
CA PRO A 410 22.17 -8.62 -15.58
C PRO A 410 20.86 -8.02 -15.03
N LEU A 411 20.99 -7.09 -14.10
CA LEU A 411 19.91 -6.38 -13.45
C LEU A 411 20.17 -4.87 -13.47
N VAL A 412 19.11 -4.10 -13.68
CA VAL A 412 19.14 -2.65 -13.63
C VAL A 412 17.91 -2.11 -12.94
N VAL A 413 18.09 -1.14 -12.05
CA VAL A 413 16.99 -0.42 -11.43
C VAL A 413 16.63 0.79 -12.30
N ARG A 414 15.36 0.88 -12.69
CA ARG A 414 14.77 2.01 -13.44
C ARG A 414 13.81 2.80 -12.56
N SER A 415 13.59 4.07 -12.92
CA SER A 415 12.62 4.95 -12.25
C SER A 415 11.55 5.40 -13.22
N SER A 416 10.30 5.46 -12.78
CA SER A 416 9.16 6.07 -13.50
C SER A 416 8.17 6.58 -12.45
N ASP A 417 7.67 7.81 -12.58
CA ASP A 417 6.61 8.38 -11.73
C ASP A 417 6.81 8.16 -10.21
N ASN A 418 8.00 8.51 -9.69
CA ASN A 418 8.35 8.31 -8.27
C ASN A 418 8.28 6.86 -7.78
N GLN A 419 8.38 5.90 -8.70
CA GLN A 419 8.48 4.47 -8.44
C GLN A 419 9.78 3.91 -9.01
N LEU A 420 10.23 2.81 -8.42
CA LEU A 420 11.41 2.05 -8.80
C LEU A 420 11.03 0.62 -9.17
N ILE A 421 11.60 0.15 -10.27
CA ILE A 421 11.38 -1.21 -10.76
C ILE A 421 12.73 -1.86 -11.09
N LEU A 422 12.89 -3.10 -10.65
CA LEU A 422 14.03 -3.93 -11.05
C LEU A 422 13.75 -4.55 -12.41
N LYS A 423 14.73 -4.43 -13.32
CA LYS A 423 14.62 -4.90 -14.68
C LYS A 423 15.78 -5.84 -15.00
N ALA A 424 15.49 -7.02 -15.53
CA ALA A 424 16.51 -7.89 -16.10
C ALA A 424 17.02 -7.31 -17.43
N THR A 425 18.33 -7.38 -17.67
CA THR A 425 18.97 -7.04 -18.96
C THR A 425 19.40 -8.28 -19.74
N ALA A 426 19.45 -9.44 -19.08
CA ALA A 426 19.63 -10.77 -19.64
C ALA A 426 18.94 -11.79 -18.70
N PRO A 427 18.73 -13.05 -19.12
CA PRO A 427 18.06 -14.06 -18.29
C PRO A 427 18.75 -14.26 -16.93
N ILE A 428 17.99 -14.08 -15.85
CA ILE A 428 18.44 -14.24 -14.45
C ILE A 428 17.24 -14.58 -13.56
N ALA A 429 17.48 -15.40 -12.54
CA ALA A 429 16.57 -15.63 -11.44
C ALA A 429 17.05 -14.90 -10.17
N ILE A 430 16.10 -14.44 -9.38
CA ILE A 430 16.32 -13.84 -8.07
C ILE A 430 15.74 -14.80 -7.04
N GLU A 431 16.59 -15.36 -6.19
CA GLU A 431 16.16 -16.24 -5.11
C GLU A 431 15.60 -15.40 -3.95
N VAL A 432 14.28 -15.48 -3.75
CA VAL A 432 13.53 -14.75 -2.72
C VAL A 432 13.06 -15.75 -1.65
N PRO A 433 13.34 -15.53 -0.36
CA PRO A 433 12.90 -16.45 0.70
C PRO A 433 11.40 -16.34 0.96
N ARG A 434 10.82 -17.34 1.63
CA ARG A 434 9.41 -17.37 2.04
C ARG A 434 9.05 -16.22 2.95
N GLU A 435 9.82 -16.03 4.02
CA GLU A 435 9.65 -14.90 4.93
C GLU A 435 10.39 -13.66 4.44
N TYR A 436 10.01 -13.19 3.25
CA TYR A 436 10.52 -11.94 2.73
C TYR A 436 9.69 -10.76 3.24
N CYS A 437 10.19 -10.12 4.28
CA CYS A 437 9.66 -8.85 4.77
C CYS A 437 10.78 -7.82 4.88
N PHE A 438 10.44 -6.56 4.63
CA PHE A 438 11.34 -5.46 4.94
C PHE A 438 11.28 -5.22 6.45
N ARG A 439 12.32 -5.60 7.18
CA ARG A 439 12.48 -5.20 8.57
C ARG A 439 13.53 -4.12 8.61
N ASN A 440 13.23 -2.99 9.26
CA ASN A 440 14.26 -2.03 9.63
C ASN A 440 15.33 -2.80 10.44
N ARG A 441 16.60 -2.52 10.15
CA ARG A 441 17.75 -3.08 10.87
C ARG A 441 17.59 -2.97 12.39
N GLN A 442 16.99 -1.89 12.90
CA GLN A 442 16.70 -1.75 14.33
C GLN A 442 15.74 -2.82 14.84
N THR A 443 14.67 -3.12 14.11
CA THR A 443 13.74 -4.21 14.42
C THR A 443 14.44 -5.57 14.37
N GLU A 444 15.24 -5.85 13.34
CA GLU A 444 15.99 -7.11 13.26
C GLU A 444 16.97 -7.27 14.42
N LEU A 445 17.71 -6.21 14.75
CA LEU A 445 18.65 -6.23 15.87
C LEU A 445 17.89 -6.33 17.21
N ALA A 446 16.73 -5.70 17.35
CA ALA A 446 15.95 -5.75 18.58
C ALA A 446 15.37 -7.15 18.79
N ASN A 447 14.89 -7.81 17.73
CA ASN A 447 14.46 -9.20 17.81
C ASN A 447 15.62 -10.14 18.14
N LYS A 448 16.83 -9.89 17.61
CA LYS A 448 18.01 -10.66 18.04
C LYS A 448 18.33 -10.46 19.52
N VAL A 449 18.11 -9.26 20.08
CA VAL A 449 18.23 -9.03 21.53
C VAL A 449 17.16 -9.83 22.29
N VAL A 450 15.92 -9.91 21.79
CA VAL A 450 14.86 -10.77 22.35
C VAL A 450 15.31 -12.23 22.42
N ASP A 451 15.91 -12.73 21.34
CA ASP A 451 16.37 -14.13 21.24
C ASP A 451 17.60 -14.42 22.11
N LEU A 452 18.52 -13.46 22.28
CA LEU A 452 19.77 -13.61 23.03
C LEU A 452 19.59 -13.47 24.55
N PHE A 453 18.61 -12.67 24.99
CA PHE A 453 18.37 -12.40 26.40
C PHE A 453 16.97 -12.86 26.87
N PRO A 454 16.55 -14.10 26.59
CA PRO A 454 15.22 -14.57 26.96
C PRO A 454 15.10 -14.61 28.49
N ASN A 455 14.17 -13.84 29.03
CA ASN A 455 13.92 -13.70 30.47
C ASN A 455 15.10 -13.16 31.31
N LYS A 456 16.19 -12.69 30.71
CA LYS A 456 17.34 -12.14 31.41
C LYS A 456 17.30 -10.61 31.44
N ASN A 457 17.80 -10.02 32.52
CA ASN A 457 18.14 -8.61 32.52
C ASN A 457 19.42 -8.41 31.70
N PHE A 458 19.45 -7.37 30.89
CA PHE A 458 20.63 -6.97 30.11
C PHE A 458 20.89 -5.47 30.25
N THR A 459 22.08 -5.04 29.85
CA THR A 459 22.56 -3.66 29.86
C THR A 459 22.93 -3.20 28.47
N THR A 460 23.17 -1.88 28.30
CA THR A 460 23.77 -1.34 27.08
C THR A 460 25.11 -2.00 26.76
N SER A 461 25.92 -2.31 27.78
CA SER A 461 27.22 -2.97 27.59
C SER A 461 27.07 -4.40 27.07
N ASP A 462 26.05 -5.14 27.53
CA ASP A 462 25.78 -6.50 27.05
C ASP A 462 25.44 -6.49 25.55
N VAL A 463 24.55 -5.57 25.14
CA VAL A 463 24.19 -5.40 23.72
C VAL A 463 25.39 -4.90 22.90
N GLN A 464 26.22 -4.01 23.46
CA GLN A 464 27.42 -3.53 22.79
C GLN A 464 28.41 -4.67 22.50
N GLY A 465 28.69 -5.51 23.50
CA GLY A 465 29.62 -6.63 23.39
C GLY A 465 29.13 -7.69 22.40
N GLU A 466 27.86 -8.06 22.51
CA GLU A 466 27.27 -9.13 21.69
C GLU A 466 27.18 -8.73 20.20
N PHE A 467 26.74 -7.50 19.91
CA PHE A 467 26.57 -7.04 18.54
C PHE A 467 27.81 -6.36 17.94
N LYS A 468 28.87 -6.16 18.73
CA LYS A 468 30.10 -5.44 18.34
C LYS A 468 29.80 -4.07 17.73
N VAL A 469 28.86 -3.34 18.33
CA VAL A 469 28.46 -1.99 17.92
C VAL A 469 29.02 -0.94 18.87
N SER A 470 28.90 0.34 18.54
CA SER A 470 29.21 1.40 19.49
C SER A 470 28.16 1.46 20.60
N GLU A 471 28.54 1.96 21.78
CA GLU A 471 27.61 2.19 22.90
C GLU A 471 26.40 3.02 22.46
N ARG A 472 26.60 4.08 21.66
CA ARG A 472 25.52 4.91 21.11
C ARG A 472 24.54 4.11 20.24
N THR A 473 25.04 3.17 19.43
CA THR A 473 24.18 2.29 18.62
C THR A 473 23.42 1.29 19.49
N ALA A 474 24.09 0.70 20.49
CA ALA A 474 23.43 -0.19 21.46
C ALA A 474 22.33 0.57 22.23
N GLN A 475 22.60 1.77 22.73
CA GLN A 475 21.61 2.57 23.45
C GLN A 475 20.41 2.93 22.58
N ARG A 476 20.63 3.36 21.32
CA ARG A 476 19.54 3.61 20.36
C ARG A 476 18.71 2.36 20.07
N LEU A 477 19.35 1.20 19.97
CA LEU A 477 18.66 -0.07 19.75
C LEU A 477 17.78 -0.45 20.93
N ILE A 478 18.31 -0.30 22.16
CA ILE A 478 17.55 -0.57 23.37
C ILE A 478 16.39 0.40 23.50
N GLN A 479 16.63 1.69 23.32
CA GLN A 479 15.59 2.71 23.38
C GLN A 479 14.47 2.43 22.35
N PHE A 480 14.84 2.07 21.12
CA PHE A 480 13.89 1.62 20.11
C PHE A 480 13.06 0.42 20.59
N GLY A 481 13.69 -0.60 21.18
CA GLY A 481 12.95 -1.75 21.68
C GLY A 481 12.06 -1.43 22.90
N VAL A 482 12.44 -0.47 23.73
CA VAL A 482 11.57 0.06 24.81
C VAL A 482 10.36 0.78 24.22
N GLU A 483 10.58 1.67 23.25
CA GLU A 483 9.51 2.41 22.55
C GLU A 483 8.53 1.48 21.82
N LYS A 484 9.04 0.38 21.23
CA LYS A 484 8.21 -0.65 20.59
C LYS A 484 7.63 -1.67 21.58
N GLY A 485 7.84 -1.48 22.89
CA GLY A 485 7.33 -2.37 23.93
C GLY A 485 7.94 -3.78 23.93
N LEU A 486 9.04 -3.99 23.21
CA LEU A 486 9.82 -5.23 23.20
C LEU A 486 10.64 -5.37 24.47
N PHE A 487 11.09 -4.26 25.04
CA PHE A 487 11.90 -4.22 26.26
C PHE A 487 11.22 -3.40 27.36
N GLU A 488 11.40 -3.80 28.61
CA GLU A 488 11.02 -3.06 29.81
C GLU A 488 12.28 -2.50 30.47
N GLN A 489 12.31 -1.20 30.74
CA GLN A 489 13.41 -0.58 31.51
C GLN A 489 13.21 -0.80 33.01
N ARG A 490 14.25 -1.29 33.70
CA ARG A 490 14.28 -1.54 35.14
C ARG A 490 15.38 -0.71 35.81
N GLY A 491 14.98 0.21 36.68
CA GLY A 491 15.89 1.09 37.43
C GLY A 491 16.43 2.28 36.63
N SER A 492 17.13 3.18 37.32
CA SER A 492 17.66 4.43 36.77
C SER A 492 19.19 4.56 36.94
N GLY A 493 19.82 5.37 36.08
CA GLY A 493 21.25 5.67 36.10
C GLY A 493 22.15 4.46 35.79
N LYS A 494 23.29 4.35 36.48
CA LYS A 494 24.28 3.26 36.27
C LYS A 494 23.71 1.86 36.55
N LYS A 495 22.60 1.78 37.29
CA LYS A 495 21.90 0.53 37.62
C LYS A 495 20.78 0.20 36.66
N THR A 496 20.54 1.00 35.61
CA THR A 496 19.53 0.68 34.60
C THR A 496 19.84 -0.67 33.96
N ARG A 497 18.83 -1.52 33.96
CA ARG A 497 18.77 -2.81 33.27
C ARG A 497 17.56 -2.79 32.36
N TYR A 498 17.53 -3.68 31.38
CA TYR A 498 16.42 -3.88 30.48
C TYR A 498 16.04 -5.35 30.52
N GLN A 499 14.77 -5.66 30.37
CA GLN A 499 14.28 -7.03 30.27
C GLN A 499 13.39 -7.17 29.04
N VAL A 500 13.49 -8.29 28.34
CA VAL A 500 12.58 -8.62 27.25
C VAL A 500 11.16 -8.77 27.81
N LYS A 501 10.19 -8.04 27.24
CA LYS A 501 8.78 -8.16 27.60
C LYS A 501 8.24 -9.46 26.98
N LYS A 502 7.58 -10.30 27.78
CA LYS A 502 6.90 -11.48 27.23
C LYS A 502 5.79 -11.01 26.28
N ALA A 503 5.74 -11.58 25.08
CA ALA A 503 4.61 -11.40 24.18
C ALA A 503 3.34 -11.84 24.93
N SER A 504 2.49 -10.87 25.23
CA SER A 504 1.20 -11.03 25.91
C SER A 504 0.15 -11.61 24.98
#